data_AF-A0A8C6DBH5-F1
#
_entry.id   AF-A0A8C6DBH5-F1
#
_cell.length_a   1.000
_cell.length_b   1.000
_cell.length_c   1.000
_cell.angle_alpha   90.00
_cell.angle_beta   90.00
_cell.angle_gamma   90.00
#
_symmetry.space_group_name_H-M   'P 1'
#
loop_
_entity.id
_entity.type
_entity.pdbx_description
1 polymer ?
#
loop_
_entity_poly.entity_id
_entity_poly.type
_entity_poly.pdbx_seq_one_letter_code
_entity_poly.pdbx_strand_id
1 'polypeptide(L)'
;MLSRVVPLLPPQQIFHTGQPSLAPVPPLPEHGGKVHFGLIPEEFFQFLYSKTGVTGPYVGTGLILYLLSKEIYVITPETFSAASTVGFLVYVVKKYSASIWEFADKLNDQKIAQLEEVKQASIKQIQDAIDMEKSQQALVQKHHYLFDVQRNNIAMALEVTYRERLHRVYREVKNRLDYHISVQNMMHQKEQEHMINWVEKHVVQSISAQQEKETIAKCIADLKLLAKKAQAQPVL
;
A
#
# COMPACT_ATOMS: atom_id res chain seq x y z
N MET A 1 36.30 -16.58 -14.60
CA MET A 1 36.47 -17.29 -13.32
C MET A 1 36.88 -16.29 -12.25
N LEU A 2 35.93 -15.71 -11.52
CA LEU A 2 36.22 -14.94 -10.30
C LEU A 2 35.13 -15.29 -9.28
N SER A 3 35.37 -16.37 -8.54
CA SER A 3 34.53 -16.80 -7.42
C SER A 3 34.90 -15.99 -6.20
N ARG A 4 33.96 -15.16 -5.75
CA ARG A 4 34.08 -14.33 -4.54
C ARG A 4 33.79 -15.23 -3.34
N VAL A 5 34.83 -15.65 -2.63
CA VAL A 5 34.72 -16.40 -1.38
C VAL A 5 34.14 -15.48 -0.31
N VAL A 6 32.90 -15.75 0.09
CA VAL A 6 32.25 -15.14 1.26
C VAL A 6 32.85 -15.83 2.50
N PRO A 7 33.44 -15.10 3.47
CA PRO A 7 33.88 -15.72 4.71
C PRO A 7 32.66 -16.02 5.56
N LEU A 8 32.43 -17.31 5.83
CA LEU A 8 31.49 -17.78 6.84
C LEU A 8 32.00 -17.34 8.21
N LEU A 9 31.27 -16.43 8.85
CA LEU A 9 31.49 -16.05 10.25
C LEU A 9 31.35 -17.33 11.13
N PRO A 10 32.30 -17.65 12.02
CA PRO A 10 32.11 -18.74 12.97
C PRO A 10 30.90 -18.43 13.88
N PRO A 11 30.15 -19.45 14.34
CA PRO A 11 29.03 -19.23 15.24
C PRO A 11 29.56 -18.55 16.51
N GLN A 12 29.12 -17.31 16.75
CA GLN A 12 29.42 -16.65 18.01
C GLN A 12 28.79 -17.50 19.11
N GLN A 13 29.64 -18.12 19.92
CA GLN A 13 29.22 -18.74 21.16
C GLN A 13 28.79 -17.60 22.08
N ILE A 14 27.47 -17.35 22.12
CA ILE A 14 26.87 -16.35 23.01
C ILE A 14 27.18 -16.84 24.41
N PHE A 15 28.13 -16.20 25.08
CA PHE A 15 28.38 -16.42 26.50
C PHE A 15 27.15 -15.93 27.25
N HIS A 16 26.24 -16.84 27.54
CA HIS A 16 25.10 -16.58 28.42
C HIS A 16 25.64 -16.31 29.82
N THR A 17 25.70 -15.04 30.21
CA THR A 17 26.01 -14.58 31.58
C THR A 17 24.81 -14.72 32.53
N GLY A 18 23.80 -15.53 32.17
CA GLY A 18 22.67 -15.86 33.02
C GLY A 18 23.01 -16.92 34.04
N GLN A 19 22.26 -16.97 35.15
CA GLN A 19 22.33 -18.07 36.12
C GLN A 19 22.26 -19.43 35.39
N PRO A 20 23.05 -20.43 35.81
CA PRO A 20 23.14 -21.74 35.13
C PRO A 20 21.80 -22.48 35.01
N SER A 21 20.79 -22.07 35.78
CA SER A 21 19.42 -22.59 35.69
C SER A 21 18.61 -22.10 34.49
N LEU A 22 19.04 -21.03 33.81
CA LEU A 22 18.37 -20.47 32.62
C LEU A 22 19.06 -20.84 31.31
N ALA A 23 20.05 -21.73 31.35
CA ALA A 23 20.68 -22.23 30.14
C ALA A 23 19.65 -23.01 29.29
N PRO A 24 19.66 -22.86 27.95
CA PRO A 24 18.84 -23.68 27.07
C PRO A 24 19.16 -25.16 27.31
N VAL A 25 18.17 -25.89 27.82
CA VAL A 25 18.28 -27.35 28.00
C VAL A 25 18.06 -28.01 26.63
N PRO A 26 18.83 -29.07 26.28
CA PRO A 26 18.56 -29.81 25.06
C PRO A 26 17.11 -30.31 25.01
N PRO A 27 16.48 -30.37 23.83
CA PRO A 27 15.13 -30.90 23.69
C PRO A 27 15.10 -32.36 24.15
N LEU A 28 13.95 -32.79 24.69
CA LEU A 28 13.76 -34.19 25.04
C LEU A 28 13.75 -35.04 23.76
N PRO A 29 14.31 -36.27 23.79
CA PRO A 29 14.17 -37.20 22.68
C PRO A 29 12.70 -37.55 22.46
N GLU A 30 12.26 -37.63 21.21
CA GLU A 30 10.85 -37.89 20.86
C GLU A 30 10.38 -39.30 21.29
N HIS A 31 11.30 -40.27 21.31
CA HIS A 31 10.98 -41.66 21.66
C HIS A 31 11.88 -42.12 22.80
N GLY A 32 11.26 -42.75 23.81
CA GLY A 32 11.97 -43.43 24.90
C GLY A 32 12.51 -44.80 24.48
N GLY A 33 13.38 -45.37 25.32
CA GLY A 33 13.87 -46.73 25.15
C GLY A 33 12.73 -47.75 25.16
N LYS A 34 12.80 -48.73 24.26
CA LYS A 34 11.74 -49.74 24.10
C LYS A 34 11.77 -50.74 25.27
N VAL A 35 10.59 -51.09 25.78
CA VAL A 35 10.41 -51.98 26.94
C VAL A 35 9.53 -53.16 26.56
N HIS A 36 9.96 -54.36 26.91
CA HIS A 36 9.21 -55.60 26.77
C HIS A 36 8.52 -55.95 28.11
N PHE A 37 7.29 -56.50 28.04
CA PHE A 37 6.48 -56.87 29.22
C PHE A 37 6.17 -55.73 30.22
N GLY A 38 6.38 -54.47 29.83
CA GLY A 38 6.14 -53.29 30.67
C GLY A 38 7.19 -53.00 31.73
N LEU A 39 8.11 -53.93 32.03
CA LEU A 39 9.12 -53.80 33.08
C LEU A 39 10.56 -54.03 32.60
N ILE A 40 10.78 -54.82 31.56
CA ILE A 40 12.13 -55.27 31.16
C ILE A 40 12.56 -54.48 29.91
N PRO A 41 13.61 -53.64 29.98
CA PRO A 41 14.07 -52.85 28.84
C PRO A 41 14.66 -53.76 27.75
N GLU A 42 14.56 -53.35 26.49
CA GLU A 42 15.16 -54.06 25.35
C GLU A 42 16.69 -54.16 25.48
N GLU A 43 17.34 -53.22 26.16
CA GLU A 43 18.76 -53.25 26.49
C GLU A 43 19.17 -54.54 27.22
N PHE A 44 18.30 -55.06 28.11
CA PHE A 44 18.56 -56.31 28.80
C PHE A 44 18.48 -57.52 27.85
N PHE A 45 17.57 -57.47 26.89
CA PHE A 45 17.47 -58.49 25.84
C PHE A 45 18.69 -58.45 24.92
N GLN A 46 19.15 -57.26 24.52
CA GLN A 46 20.35 -57.09 23.68
C GLN A 46 21.62 -57.59 24.38
N PHE A 47 21.75 -57.32 25.69
CA PHE A 47 22.87 -57.82 26.49
C PHE A 47 22.96 -59.35 26.44
N LEU A 48 21.84 -60.05 26.69
CA LEU A 48 21.78 -61.51 26.69
C LEU A 48 21.77 -62.13 25.29
N TYR A 49 21.34 -61.38 24.28
CA TYR A 49 21.28 -61.83 22.88
C TYR A 49 22.65 -62.29 22.38
N SER A 50 23.72 -61.57 22.75
CA SER A 50 25.11 -61.89 22.38
C SER A 50 25.60 -63.28 22.86
N LYS A 51 24.94 -63.86 23.87
CA LYS A 51 25.35 -65.13 24.49
C LYS A 51 24.35 -66.26 24.29
N THR A 52 23.07 -65.93 24.24
CA THR A 52 21.98 -66.91 24.37
C THR A 52 20.88 -66.73 23.32
N GLY A 53 21.07 -65.82 22.36
CA GLY A 53 20.09 -65.52 21.31
C GLY A 53 18.80 -64.92 21.84
N VAL A 54 17.75 -64.88 21.00
CA VAL A 54 16.44 -64.30 21.37
C VAL A 54 15.79 -65.06 22.52
N THR A 55 16.01 -66.37 22.62
CA THR A 55 15.33 -67.23 23.60
C THR A 55 15.90 -67.10 25.01
N GLY A 56 17.16 -66.68 25.17
CA GLY A 56 17.82 -66.57 26.48
C GLY A 56 17.04 -65.78 27.53
N PRO A 57 16.64 -64.53 27.24
CA PRO A 57 15.82 -63.73 28.16
C PRO A 57 14.49 -64.40 28.53
N TYR A 58 13.82 -65.08 27.59
CA TYR A 58 12.54 -65.76 27.85
C TYR A 58 12.72 -67.05 28.67
N VAL A 59 13.85 -67.75 28.50
CA VAL A 59 14.25 -68.87 29.36
C VAL A 59 14.58 -68.38 30.79
N GLY A 60 14.74 -67.07 30.99
CA GLY A 60 14.76 -66.41 32.31
C GLY A 60 13.49 -66.62 33.14
N THR A 61 12.39 -67.12 32.57
CA THR A 61 11.26 -67.69 33.31
C THR A 61 11.67 -68.82 34.27
N GLY A 62 12.81 -69.47 34.02
CA GLY A 62 13.44 -70.40 34.96
C GLY A 62 13.80 -69.77 36.30
N LEU A 63 14.02 -68.45 36.38
CA LEU A 63 14.21 -67.75 37.66
C LEU A 63 12.94 -67.76 38.51
N ILE A 64 11.76 -67.67 37.90
CA ILE A 64 10.47 -67.77 38.59
C ILE A 64 10.31 -69.18 39.17
N LEU A 65 10.65 -70.21 38.37
CA LEU A 65 10.63 -71.60 38.82
C LEU A 65 11.64 -71.88 39.93
N TYR A 66 12.83 -71.28 39.85
CA TYR A 66 13.86 -71.37 40.90
C TYR A 66 13.42 -70.70 42.21
N LEU A 67 12.80 -69.52 42.15
CA LEU A 67 12.26 -68.80 43.32
C LEU A 67 11.18 -69.60 44.04
N LEU A 68 10.33 -70.31 43.28
CA LEU A 68 9.32 -71.23 43.81
C LEU A 68 9.95 -72.50 44.39
N SER A 69 10.92 -73.10 43.69
CA SER A 69 11.58 -74.34 44.12
C SER A 69 12.48 -74.18 45.36
N LYS A 70 13.00 -72.98 45.61
CA LYS A 70 13.83 -72.66 46.78
C LYS A 70 13.05 -72.01 47.93
N GLU A 71 11.72 -71.91 47.81
CA GLU A 71 10.83 -71.25 48.77
C GLU A 71 11.26 -69.80 49.12
N ILE A 72 12.07 -69.16 48.27
CA ILE A 72 12.40 -67.73 48.42
C ILE A 72 11.13 -66.89 48.19
N TYR A 73 10.20 -67.41 47.39
CA TYR A 73 8.84 -66.88 47.25
C TYR A 73 7.82 -67.87 47.82
N VAL A 74 7.34 -67.62 49.04
CA VAL A 74 6.35 -68.46 49.74
C VAL A 74 4.93 -68.09 49.31
N ILE A 75 4.16 -69.08 48.85
CA ILE A 75 2.75 -68.88 48.45
C ILE A 75 1.90 -68.66 49.70
N THR A 76 1.60 -67.39 49.97
CA THR A 76 0.78 -66.92 51.09
C THR A 76 -0.61 -66.51 50.54
N PRO A 77 -1.70 -66.47 51.33
CA PRO A 77 -2.97 -65.89 50.89
C PRO A 77 -2.83 -64.48 50.27
N GLU A 78 -1.83 -63.70 50.67
CA GLU A 78 -1.50 -62.39 50.08
C GLU A 78 -1.06 -62.47 48.61
N THR A 79 -0.45 -63.59 48.17
CA THR A 79 -0.04 -63.80 46.76
C THR A 79 -1.24 -63.76 45.81
N PHE A 80 -2.41 -64.28 46.24
CA PHE A 80 -3.64 -64.20 45.45
C PHE A 80 -4.16 -62.77 45.33
N SER A 81 -4.07 -61.99 46.41
CA SER A 81 -4.43 -60.56 46.41
C SER A 81 -3.45 -59.72 45.57
N ALA A 82 -2.16 -60.06 45.58
CA ALA A 82 -1.16 -59.42 44.74
C ALA A 82 -1.41 -59.72 43.26
N ALA A 83 -1.72 -60.98 42.91
CA ALA A 83 -2.02 -61.37 41.54
C ALA A 83 -3.27 -60.65 40.98
N SER A 84 -4.33 -60.50 41.78
CA SER A 84 -5.54 -59.77 41.38
C SER A 84 -5.26 -58.27 41.20
N THR A 85 -4.46 -57.67 42.07
CA THR A 85 -4.05 -56.26 41.99
C THR A 85 -3.21 -55.99 40.73
N VAL A 86 -2.24 -56.85 40.42
CA VAL A 86 -1.43 -56.75 39.20
C VAL A 86 -2.29 -56.95 37.95
N GLY A 87 -3.21 -57.92 37.96
CA GLY A 87 -4.14 -58.14 36.85
C GLY A 87 -5.04 -56.93 36.59
N PHE A 88 -5.53 -56.29 37.65
CA PHE A 88 -6.31 -55.06 37.54
C PHE A 88 -5.48 -53.89 36.99
N LEU A 89 -4.24 -53.69 37.45
CA LEU A 89 -3.35 -52.67 36.93
C LEU A 89 -3.07 -52.86 35.42
N VAL A 90 -2.81 -54.09 34.98
CA VAL A 90 -2.61 -54.40 33.56
C VAL A 90 -3.87 -54.09 32.74
N TYR A 91 -5.06 -54.40 33.28
CA TYR A 91 -6.32 -54.08 32.62
C TYR A 91 -6.52 -52.56 32.47
N VAL A 92 -6.27 -51.79 33.52
CA VAL A 92 -6.38 -50.32 33.50
C VAL A 92 -5.39 -49.71 32.51
N VAL A 93 -4.12 -50.12 32.55
CA VAL A 93 -3.10 -49.62 31.61
C VAL A 93 -3.48 -49.97 30.17
N LYS A 94 -3.92 -51.20 29.88
CA LYS A 94 -4.32 -51.58 28.53
C LYS A 94 -5.54 -50.81 28.01
N LYS A 95 -6.51 -50.52 28.86
CA LYS A 95 -7.77 -49.88 28.45
C LYS A 95 -7.69 -48.36 28.41
N TYR A 96 -6.98 -47.73 29.34
CA TYR A 96 -6.94 -46.27 29.51
C TYR A 96 -5.64 -45.62 29.03
N SER A 97 -4.61 -46.39 28.67
CA SER A 97 -3.33 -45.80 28.19
C SER A 97 -3.54 -44.84 27.03
N ALA A 98 -4.25 -45.24 25.98
CA ALA A 98 -4.48 -44.39 24.80
C ALA A 98 -5.12 -43.04 25.18
N SER A 99 -6.17 -43.04 26.01
CA SER A 99 -6.81 -41.81 26.47
C SER A 99 -5.91 -40.93 27.34
N ILE A 100 -5.04 -41.52 28.15
CA ILE A 100 -4.10 -40.78 29.01
C ILE A 100 -2.99 -40.16 28.17
N TRP A 101 -2.47 -40.89 27.18
CA TRP A 101 -1.48 -40.37 26.23
C TRP A 101 -2.02 -39.20 25.43
N GLU A 102 -3.19 -39.36 24.79
CA GLU A 102 -3.83 -38.27 24.05
C GLU A 102 -4.11 -37.04 24.93
N PHE A 103 -4.47 -37.24 26.20
CA PHE A 103 -4.70 -36.14 27.13
C PHE A 103 -3.41 -35.43 27.51
N ALA A 104 -2.33 -36.18 27.75
CA ALA A 104 -1.01 -35.61 28.03
C ALA A 104 -0.47 -34.81 26.84
N ASP A 105 -0.58 -35.34 25.62
CA ASP A 105 -0.17 -34.67 24.39
C ASP A 105 -0.99 -33.39 24.15
N LYS A 106 -2.32 -33.45 24.30
CA LYS A 106 -3.19 -32.27 24.20
C LYS A 106 -2.80 -31.16 25.17
N LEU A 107 -2.42 -31.48 26.40
CA LEU A 107 -1.98 -30.47 27.37
C LEU A 107 -0.66 -29.81 26.97
N ASN A 108 0.27 -30.56 26.39
CA ASN A 108 1.53 -30.01 25.88
C ASN A 108 1.28 -29.13 24.65
N ASP A 109 0.48 -29.62 23.69
CA ASP A 109 0.12 -28.88 22.48
C ASP A 109 -0.61 -27.57 22.81
N GLN A 110 -1.54 -27.59 23.77
CA GLN A 110 -2.24 -26.38 24.22
C GLN A 110 -1.28 -25.35 24.82
N LYS A 111 -0.31 -25.78 25.64
CA LYS A 111 0.70 -24.88 26.21
C LYS A 111 1.57 -24.26 25.12
N ILE A 112 2.01 -25.07 24.15
CA ILE A 112 2.82 -24.60 23.02
C ILE A 112 2.01 -23.63 22.16
N ALA A 113 0.75 -23.96 21.85
CA ALA A 113 -0.14 -23.12 21.05
C ALA A 113 -0.43 -21.77 21.73
N GLN A 114 -0.74 -21.76 23.03
CA GLN A 114 -0.94 -20.52 23.78
C GLN A 114 0.34 -19.66 23.81
N LEU A 115 1.50 -20.30 24.01
CA LEU A 115 2.77 -19.58 24.03
C LEU A 115 3.11 -18.98 22.65
N GLU A 116 2.87 -19.72 21.57
CA GLU A 116 3.09 -19.23 20.22
C GLU A 116 2.07 -18.15 19.82
N GLU A 117 0.82 -18.24 20.28
CA GLU A 117 -0.19 -17.20 20.08
C GLU A 117 0.20 -15.90 20.77
N VAL A 118 0.60 -15.95 22.05
CA VAL A 118 1.05 -14.76 22.80
C VAL A 118 2.29 -14.16 22.17
N LYS A 119 3.26 -14.99 21.79
CA LYS A 119 4.47 -14.55 21.09
C LYS A 119 4.10 -13.87 19.76
N GLN A 120 3.27 -14.48 18.94
CA GLN A 120 2.88 -13.90 17.65
C GLN A 120 2.05 -12.62 17.81
N ALA A 121 1.17 -12.55 18.80
CA ALA A 121 0.44 -11.34 19.15
C ALA A 121 1.40 -10.21 19.58
N SER A 122 2.40 -10.52 20.40
CA SER A 122 3.40 -9.54 20.84
C SER A 122 4.25 -9.03 19.68
N ILE A 123 4.70 -9.91 18.77
CA ILE A 123 5.46 -9.53 17.57
C ILE A 123 4.63 -8.62 16.68
N LYS A 124 3.35 -8.98 16.44
CA LYS A 124 2.43 -8.15 15.66
C LYS A 124 2.22 -6.78 16.30
N GLN A 125 1.97 -6.72 17.61
CA GLN A 125 1.78 -5.46 18.32
C GLN A 125 3.01 -4.55 18.21
N ILE A 126 4.21 -5.11 18.34
CA ILE A 126 5.47 -4.36 18.18
C ILE A 126 5.62 -3.89 16.73
N GLN A 127 5.30 -4.73 15.75
CA GLN A 127 5.36 -4.38 14.34
C GLN A 127 4.37 -3.25 13.99
N ASP A 128 3.14 -3.33 14.49
CA ASP A 128 2.11 -2.30 14.31
C ASP A 128 2.54 -0.98 14.96
N ALA A 129 3.17 -1.02 16.13
CA ALA A 129 3.74 0.16 16.78
C ALA A 129 4.87 0.80 15.94
N ILE A 130 5.77 -0.02 15.39
CA ILE A 130 6.85 0.44 14.50
C ILE A 130 6.27 1.10 13.24
N ASP A 131 5.25 0.50 12.63
CA ASP A 131 4.66 1.03 11.40
C ASP A 131 3.84 2.31 11.67
N MET A 132 3.21 2.41 12.84
CA MET A 132 2.60 3.65 13.33
C MET A 132 3.65 4.76 13.48
N GLU A 133 4.78 4.49 14.14
CA GLU A 133 5.87 5.47 14.30
C GLU A 133 6.47 5.91 12.97
N LYS A 134 6.69 4.97 12.04
CA LYS A 134 7.15 5.30 10.68
C LYS A 134 6.16 6.22 9.95
N SER A 135 4.85 5.97 10.09
CA SER A 135 3.83 6.82 9.49
C SER A 135 3.86 8.24 10.07
N GLN A 136 4.07 8.37 11.39
CA GLN A 136 4.22 9.66 12.06
C GLN A 136 5.50 10.37 11.62
N GLN A 137 6.62 9.65 11.50
CA GLN A 137 7.88 10.22 11.01
C GLN A 137 7.73 10.72 9.57
N ALA A 138 7.02 9.97 8.71
CA ALA A 138 6.73 10.40 7.35
C ALA A 138 5.80 11.64 7.30
N LEU A 139 4.86 11.76 8.24
CA LEU A 139 4.04 12.96 8.38
C LEU A 139 4.89 14.17 8.79
N VAL A 140 5.72 14.03 9.83
CA VAL A 140 6.65 15.07 10.29
C VAL A 140 7.56 15.54 9.16
N GLN A 141 8.11 14.59 8.39
CA GLN A 141 8.90 14.92 7.21
C GLN A 141 8.11 15.74 6.19
N LYS A 142 6.79 15.57 6.04
CA LYS A 142 5.96 16.33 5.10
C LYS A 142 5.56 17.72 5.59
N HIS A 143 5.77 18.09 6.86
CA HIS A 143 5.36 19.41 7.38
C HIS A 143 6.05 20.59 6.67
N HIS A 144 7.29 20.42 6.16
CA HIS A 144 7.98 21.49 5.43
C HIS A 144 7.22 21.93 4.16
N TYR A 145 6.49 21.02 3.51
CA TYR A 145 5.67 21.37 2.34
C TYR A 145 4.60 22.40 2.67
N LEU A 146 4.01 22.36 3.87
CA LEU A 146 3.03 23.36 4.29
C LEU A 146 3.66 24.75 4.36
N PHE A 147 4.88 24.85 4.92
CA PHE A 147 5.61 26.11 5.00
C PHE A 147 6.04 26.61 3.62
N ASP A 148 6.46 25.73 2.73
CA ASP A 148 6.85 26.11 1.37
C ASP A 148 5.64 26.61 0.56
N VAL A 149 4.47 25.97 0.69
CA VAL A 149 3.22 26.45 0.09
C VAL A 149 2.84 27.83 0.63
N GLN A 150 2.95 28.05 1.95
CA GLN A 150 2.66 29.35 2.56
C GLN A 150 3.60 30.44 2.04
N ARG A 151 4.91 30.18 1.97
CA ARG A 151 5.91 31.12 1.44
C ARG A 151 5.62 31.46 -0.02
N ASN A 152 5.36 30.45 -0.85
CA ASN A 152 5.07 30.64 -2.27
C ASN A 152 3.75 31.40 -2.49
N ASN A 153 2.72 31.14 -1.68
CA ASN A 153 1.46 31.86 -1.76
C ASN A 153 1.64 33.36 -1.43
N ILE A 154 2.38 33.68 -0.37
CA ILE A 154 2.69 35.07 -0.01
C ILE A 154 3.51 35.75 -1.12
N ALA A 155 4.54 35.09 -1.63
CA ALA A 155 5.35 35.63 -2.73
C ALA A 155 4.50 35.89 -3.97
N MET A 156 3.63 34.96 -4.35
CA MET A 156 2.72 35.10 -5.49
C MET A 156 1.72 36.25 -5.27
N ALA A 157 1.14 36.39 -4.08
CA ALA A 157 0.23 37.49 -3.78
C ALA A 157 0.93 38.86 -3.91
N LEU A 158 2.16 38.98 -3.42
CA LEU A 158 2.96 40.19 -3.60
C LEU A 158 3.22 40.50 -5.08
N GLU A 159 3.62 39.50 -5.86
CA GLU A 159 3.84 39.61 -7.31
C GLU A 159 2.58 40.00 -8.10
N VAL A 160 1.41 39.49 -7.69
CA VAL A 160 0.12 39.85 -8.28
C VAL A 160 -0.21 41.31 -7.98
N THR A 161 -0.14 41.73 -6.72
CA THR A 161 -0.43 43.13 -6.35
C THR A 161 0.51 44.12 -7.02
N TYR A 162 1.79 43.75 -7.21
CA TYR A 162 2.74 44.55 -7.98
C TYR A 162 2.32 44.71 -9.44
N ARG A 163 1.98 43.60 -10.11
CA ARG A 163 1.49 43.63 -11.50
C ARG A 163 0.20 44.41 -11.65
N GLU A 164 -0.74 44.28 -10.71
CA GLU A 164 -1.99 45.05 -10.71
C GLU A 164 -1.73 46.55 -10.64
N ARG A 165 -0.77 46.99 -9.80
CA ARG A 165 -0.38 48.41 -9.72
C ARG A 165 0.21 48.91 -11.03
N LEU A 166 1.10 48.15 -11.66
CA LEU A 166 1.65 48.48 -12.98
C LEU A 166 0.56 48.53 -14.06
N HIS A 167 -0.32 47.54 -14.10
CA HIS A 167 -1.42 47.49 -15.05
C HIS A 167 -2.43 48.62 -14.84
N ARG A 168 -2.66 49.05 -13.60
CA ARG A 168 -3.49 50.22 -13.30
C ARG A 168 -2.89 51.48 -13.92
N VAL A 169 -1.59 51.74 -13.69
CA VAL A 169 -0.90 52.90 -14.28
C VAL A 169 -0.92 52.83 -15.81
N TYR A 170 -0.62 51.66 -16.39
CA TYR A 170 -0.69 51.46 -17.84
C TYR A 170 -2.09 51.75 -18.40
N ARG A 171 -3.13 51.25 -17.74
CA ARG A 171 -4.53 51.48 -18.14
C ARG A 171 -4.89 52.96 -18.07
N GLU A 172 -4.52 53.66 -17.01
CA GLU A 172 -4.78 55.10 -16.88
C GLU A 172 -4.10 55.90 -18.00
N VAL A 173 -2.83 55.65 -18.29
CA VAL A 173 -2.09 56.33 -19.37
C VAL A 173 -2.73 56.05 -20.73
N LYS A 174 -3.07 54.78 -21.01
CA LYS A 174 -3.78 54.41 -22.22
C LYS A 174 -5.13 55.12 -22.33
N ASN A 175 -5.88 55.21 -21.23
CA ASN A 175 -7.19 55.86 -21.23
C ASN A 175 -7.11 57.35 -21.55
N ARG A 176 -6.05 58.04 -21.10
CA ARG A 176 -5.79 59.44 -21.48
C ARG A 176 -5.47 59.58 -22.98
N LEU A 177 -4.65 58.68 -23.51
CA LEU A 177 -4.30 58.69 -24.93
C LEU A 177 -5.51 58.38 -25.81
N ASP A 178 -6.25 57.31 -25.48
CA ASP A 178 -7.47 56.92 -26.17
C ASP A 178 -8.52 58.04 -26.11
N TYR A 179 -8.61 58.77 -24.99
CA TYR A 179 -9.45 59.97 -24.89
C TYR A 179 -9.06 61.04 -25.91
N HIS A 180 -7.77 61.39 -26.02
CA HIS A 180 -7.31 62.37 -27.02
C HIS A 180 -7.61 61.92 -28.46
N ILE A 181 -7.35 60.66 -28.78
CA ILE A 181 -7.67 60.09 -30.09
C ILE A 181 -9.18 60.15 -30.36
N SER A 182 -10.02 59.83 -29.37
CA SER A 182 -11.48 59.89 -29.52
C SER A 182 -11.99 61.31 -29.78
N VAL A 183 -11.42 62.31 -29.10
CA VAL A 183 -11.76 63.73 -29.33
C VAL A 183 -11.33 64.17 -30.74
N GLN A 184 -10.14 63.78 -31.19
CA GLN A 184 -9.67 64.07 -32.55
C GLN A 184 -10.57 63.43 -33.61
N ASN A 185 -10.91 62.16 -33.46
CA ASN A 185 -11.81 61.47 -34.38
C ASN A 185 -13.20 62.11 -34.41
N MET A 186 -13.75 62.52 -33.26
CA MET A 186 -15.03 63.22 -33.18
C MET A 186 -14.97 64.58 -33.88
N MET A 187 -13.88 65.35 -33.71
CA MET A 187 -13.72 66.64 -34.38
C MET A 187 -13.65 66.46 -35.90
N HIS A 188 -12.84 65.51 -36.39
CA HIS A 188 -12.77 65.20 -37.81
C HIS A 188 -14.12 64.73 -38.37
N GLN A 189 -14.86 63.91 -37.64
CA GLN A 189 -16.20 63.49 -38.06
C GLN A 189 -17.16 64.68 -38.16
N LYS A 190 -17.15 65.59 -37.17
CA LYS A 190 -17.97 66.80 -37.19
C LYS A 190 -17.59 67.76 -38.32
N GLU A 191 -16.30 67.92 -38.60
CA GLU A 191 -15.81 68.70 -39.74
C GLU A 191 -16.28 68.11 -41.07
N GLN A 192 -16.18 66.78 -41.23
CA GLN A 192 -16.67 66.07 -42.42
C GLN A 192 -18.18 66.23 -42.60
N GLU A 193 -18.98 66.03 -41.54
CA GLU A 193 -20.43 66.23 -41.59
C GLU A 193 -20.80 67.68 -41.93
N HIS A 194 -20.11 68.66 -41.33
CA HIS A 194 -20.33 70.07 -41.65
C HIS A 194 -19.98 70.39 -43.11
N MET A 195 -18.85 69.87 -43.61
CA MET A 195 -18.42 70.03 -44.99
C MET A 195 -19.45 69.43 -45.96
N ILE A 196 -19.93 68.20 -45.70
CA ILE A 196 -20.96 67.54 -46.52
C ILE A 196 -22.23 68.39 -46.56
N ASN A 197 -22.74 68.81 -45.40
CA ASN A 197 -23.95 69.64 -45.31
C ASN A 197 -23.76 71.01 -45.99
N TRP A 198 -22.58 71.62 -45.88
CA TRP A 198 -22.26 72.91 -46.51
C TRP A 198 -22.22 72.78 -48.04
N VAL A 199 -21.58 71.73 -48.56
CA VAL A 199 -21.52 71.41 -49.98
C VAL A 199 -22.92 71.12 -50.51
N GLU A 200 -23.71 70.29 -49.83
CA GLU A 200 -25.09 69.99 -50.22
C GLU A 200 -25.93 71.28 -50.30
N LYS A 201 -25.87 72.13 -49.26
CA LYS A 201 -26.61 73.40 -49.25
C LYS A 201 -26.16 74.34 -50.37
N HIS A 202 -24.86 74.47 -50.62
CA HIS A 202 -24.35 75.30 -51.72
C HIS A 202 -24.71 74.73 -53.09
N VAL A 203 -24.69 73.41 -53.27
CA VAL A 203 -25.11 72.76 -54.52
C VAL A 203 -26.60 73.05 -54.74
N VAL A 204 -27.47 72.81 -53.76
CA VAL A 204 -28.92 73.10 -53.85
C VAL A 204 -29.17 74.59 -54.16
N GLN A 205 -28.44 75.50 -53.53
CA GLN A 205 -28.58 76.94 -53.77
C GLN A 205 -28.03 77.38 -55.13
N SER A 206 -26.98 76.72 -55.63
CA SER A 206 -26.37 77.00 -56.94
C SER A 206 -27.19 76.46 -58.10
N ILE A 207 -28.07 75.47 -57.87
CA ILE A 207 -29.07 75.01 -58.84
C ILE A 207 -30.10 76.13 -58.98
N SER A 208 -29.82 77.06 -59.88
CA SER A 208 -30.75 78.10 -60.28
C SER A 208 -31.84 77.53 -61.20
N ALA A 209 -33.00 78.20 -61.27
CA ALA A 209 -34.04 77.87 -62.28
C ALA A 209 -33.52 77.96 -63.74
N GLN A 210 -32.36 78.59 -63.96
CA GLN A 210 -31.66 78.63 -65.25
C GLN A 210 -31.02 77.26 -65.59
N GLN A 211 -30.39 76.60 -64.61
CA GLN A 211 -29.75 75.29 -64.81
C GLN A 211 -30.76 74.15 -64.93
N GLU A 212 -31.95 74.26 -64.34
CA GLU A 212 -33.02 73.27 -64.56
C GLU A 212 -33.38 73.19 -66.06
N LYS A 213 -33.43 74.34 -66.75
CA LYS A 213 -33.72 74.38 -68.20
C LYS A 213 -32.58 73.79 -69.04
N GLU A 214 -31.34 74.09 -68.70
CA GLU A 214 -30.16 73.52 -69.37
C GLU A 214 -30.04 72.01 -69.11
N THR A 215 -30.40 71.56 -67.91
CA THR A 215 -30.42 70.14 -67.53
C THR A 215 -31.52 69.40 -68.30
N ILE A 216 -32.73 69.97 -68.43
CA ILE A 216 -33.79 69.40 -69.28
C ILE A 216 -33.33 69.30 -70.75
N ALA A 217 -32.67 70.33 -71.27
CA ALA A 217 -32.12 70.31 -72.62
C ALA A 217 -31.06 69.21 -72.80
N LYS A 218 -30.19 69.01 -71.79
CA LYS A 218 -29.20 67.94 -71.77
C LYS A 218 -29.84 66.55 -71.65
N CYS A 219 -30.86 66.37 -70.82
CA CYS A 219 -31.64 65.12 -70.75
C CYS A 219 -32.33 64.79 -72.09
N ILE A 220 -32.86 65.79 -72.80
CA ILE A 220 -33.41 65.61 -74.15
C ILE A 220 -32.30 65.22 -75.13
N ALA A 221 -31.10 65.82 -75.02
CA ALA A 221 -29.96 65.45 -75.84
C ALA A 221 -29.49 64.01 -75.56
N ASP A 222 -29.42 63.60 -74.29
CA ASP A 222 -29.02 62.25 -73.88
C ASP A 222 -30.07 61.20 -74.30
N LEU A 223 -31.37 61.51 -74.20
CA LEU A 223 -32.45 60.67 -74.74
C LEU A 223 -32.36 60.55 -76.26
N LYS A 224 -32.04 61.63 -76.98
CA LYS A 224 -31.80 61.58 -78.43
C LYS A 224 -30.58 60.73 -78.78
N LEU A 225 -29.51 60.79 -78.00
CA LEU A 225 -28.33 59.95 -78.18
C LEU A 225 -28.62 58.47 -77.88
N LEU A 226 -29.35 58.18 -76.81
CA LEU A 226 -29.81 56.81 -76.49
C LEU A 226 -30.77 56.28 -77.56
N ALA A 227 -31.70 57.09 -78.06
CA ALA A 227 -32.58 56.72 -79.16
C ALA A 227 -31.82 56.46 -80.47
N LYS A 228 -30.81 57.28 -80.79
CA LYS A 228 -29.90 57.02 -81.92
C LYS A 228 -29.10 55.73 -81.73
N LYS A 229 -28.61 55.44 -80.53
CA LYS A 229 -27.93 54.18 -80.21
C LYS A 229 -28.87 52.97 -80.28
N ALA A 230 -30.13 53.12 -79.84
CA ALA A 230 -31.14 52.08 -79.94
C ALA A 230 -31.57 51.81 -81.39
N GLN A 231 -31.65 52.84 -82.24
CA GLN A 231 -31.87 52.68 -83.69
C GLN A 231 -30.64 52.12 -84.44
N ALA A 232 -29.44 52.24 -83.85
CA ALA A 232 -28.20 51.70 -84.40
C ALA A 232 -27.84 50.30 -83.88
N GLN A 233 -28.63 49.74 -82.95
CA GLN A 233 -28.52 48.32 -82.57
C GLN A 233 -29.43 47.50 -83.49
N PRO A 234 -28.89 46.62 -84.34
CA PRO A 234 -29.71 45.68 -85.09
C PRO A 234 -30.35 44.67 -84.13
N VAL A 235 -31.66 44.53 -84.24
CA VAL A 235 -32.42 43.38 -83.77
C VAL A 235 -31.76 42.12 -84.36
N LEU A 236 -31.29 41.24 -83.49
CA LEU A 236 -31.19 39.80 -83.75
C LEU A 236 -32.42 39.16 -83.12
#